data_AF-A0A2V5N156-F1
#
_entry.id   AF-A0A2V5N156-F1
#
_cell.length_a   1.000
_cell.length_b   1.000
_cell.length_c   1.000
_cell.angle_alpha   90.00
_cell.angle_beta   90.00
_cell.angle_gamma   90.00
#
_symmetry.space_group_name_H-M   'P 1'
#
loop_
_entity.id
_entity.type
_entity.pdbx_description
1 polymer ?
#
loop_
_entity_poly.entity_id
_entity_poly.type
_entity_poly.pdbx_seq_one_letter_code
_entity_poly.pdbx_strand_id
1 'polypeptide(L)'
;QVYRSLGRDQDSKDAARKGVKLAERELAVHPEDPRPAHLGIAALLELGENDRAREWMSRALAIEPDDPLTQYNLACGYTKLGDIDAAFDLLERSLPRAGPELAQWVKHDSDFDPLRSHTRYKKILEIIG
;
A
#
# COMPACT_ATOMS: atom_id res chain seq x y z
N GLN A 1 22.06 18.28 14.62
CA GLN A 1 21.29 17.05 14.38
C GLN A 1 20.48 17.08 13.07
N VAL A 2 20.18 18.25 12.49
CA VAL A 2 19.39 18.41 11.25
C VAL A 2 20.08 17.86 9.99
N TYR A 3 21.39 18.06 9.80
CA TYR A 3 22.11 17.64 8.58
C TYR A 3 22.15 16.11 8.34
N ARG A 4 22.21 15.30 9.42
CA ARG A 4 22.17 13.83 9.31
C ARG A 4 20.78 13.33 8.91
N SER A 5 19.72 14.03 9.33
CA SER A 5 18.34 13.72 8.92
C SER A 5 18.11 14.07 7.46
N LEU A 6 18.61 15.23 7.00
CA LEU A 6 18.52 15.65 5.60
C LEU A 6 19.27 14.72 4.65
N GLY A 7 20.48 14.25 5.03
CA GLY A 7 21.22 13.27 4.23
C GLY A 7 20.46 11.95 4.06
N ARG A 8 19.87 11.44 5.14
CA ARG A 8 19.08 10.19 5.10
C ARG A 8 17.76 10.34 4.33
N ASP A 9 17.12 11.50 4.42
CA ASP A 9 15.91 11.82 3.65
C ASP A 9 16.21 11.87 2.15
N GLN A 10 17.33 12.49 1.78
CA GLN A 10 17.77 12.55 0.40
C GLN A 10 18.16 11.17 -0.14
N ASP A 11 18.92 10.38 0.63
CA ASP A 11 19.31 9.01 0.25
C ASP A 11 18.08 8.11 0.08
N SER A 12 17.08 8.23 0.97
CA SER A 12 15.80 7.53 0.87
C SER A 12 15.06 7.92 -0.42
N LYS A 13 14.94 9.22 -0.71
CA LYS A 13 14.32 9.70 -1.95
C LYS A 13 15.08 9.25 -3.20
N ASP A 14 16.39 9.19 -3.16
CA ASP A 14 17.20 8.68 -4.28
C ASP A 14 17.01 7.17 -4.49
N ALA A 15 16.89 6.40 -3.41
CA ALA A 15 16.53 4.98 -3.48
C ALA A 15 15.11 4.79 -4.02
N ALA A 16 14.13 5.55 -3.53
CA ALA A 16 12.75 5.52 -3.99
C ALA A 16 12.65 5.85 -5.50
N ARG A 17 13.35 6.89 -5.98
CA ARG A 17 13.41 7.22 -7.42
C ARG A 17 13.93 6.06 -8.26
N LYS A 18 14.97 5.37 -7.79
CA LYS A 18 15.50 4.18 -8.48
C LYS A 18 14.49 3.03 -8.46
N GLY A 19 13.79 2.85 -7.34
CA GLY A 19 12.72 1.87 -7.17
C GLY A 19 11.58 2.08 -8.16
N VAL A 20 11.07 3.32 -8.27
CA VAL A 20 10.03 3.68 -9.25
C VAL A 20 10.49 3.35 -10.67
N LYS A 21 11.71 3.77 -11.05
CA LYS A 21 12.23 3.50 -12.40
C LYS A 21 12.39 2.01 -12.71
N LEU A 22 12.75 1.21 -11.71
CA LEU A 22 12.82 -0.24 -11.88
C LEU A 22 11.43 -0.83 -12.06
N ALA A 23 10.48 -0.45 -11.19
CA ALA A 23 9.10 -0.91 -11.29
C ALA A 23 8.44 -0.52 -12.62
N GLU A 24 8.70 0.69 -13.14
CA GLU A 24 8.23 1.14 -14.47
C GLU A 24 8.73 0.23 -15.59
N ARG A 25 10.00 -0.18 -15.53
CA ARG A 25 10.59 -1.06 -16.53
C ARG A 25 9.98 -2.45 -16.48
N GLU A 26 9.84 -3.00 -15.28
CA GLU A 26 9.23 -4.31 -15.09
C GLU A 26 7.76 -4.30 -15.56
N LEU A 27 6.98 -3.28 -15.22
CA LEU A 27 5.60 -3.12 -15.70
C LEU A 27 5.51 -2.93 -17.23
N ALA A 28 6.54 -2.37 -17.87
CA ALA A 28 6.58 -2.27 -19.32
C ALA A 28 6.85 -3.62 -20.01
N VAL A 29 7.52 -4.54 -19.33
CA VAL A 29 7.84 -5.89 -19.85
C VAL A 29 6.77 -6.91 -19.45
N HIS A 30 6.21 -6.77 -18.25
CA HIS A 30 5.22 -7.64 -17.63
C HIS A 30 4.04 -6.81 -17.09
N PRO A 31 3.21 -6.24 -17.99
CA PRO A 31 2.08 -5.39 -17.59
C PRO A 31 1.00 -6.13 -16.79
N GLU A 32 0.99 -7.47 -16.83
CA GLU A 32 0.09 -8.35 -16.10
C GLU A 32 0.55 -8.70 -14.68
N ASP A 33 1.78 -8.31 -14.29
CA ASP A 33 2.30 -8.58 -12.95
C ASP A 33 2.13 -7.33 -12.05
N PRO A 34 1.32 -7.40 -10.98
CA PRO A 34 1.12 -6.26 -10.08
C PRO A 34 2.24 -6.12 -9.03
N ARG A 35 3.11 -7.12 -8.86
CA ARG A 35 4.17 -7.07 -7.83
C ARG A 35 5.12 -5.88 -7.98
N PRO A 36 5.60 -5.53 -9.20
CA PRO A 36 6.41 -4.32 -9.37
C PRO A 36 5.61 -3.06 -9.06
N ALA A 37 4.30 -3.04 -9.33
CA ALA A 37 3.45 -1.91 -8.99
C ALA A 37 3.40 -1.67 -7.47
N HIS A 38 3.29 -2.72 -6.63
CA HIS A 38 3.30 -2.57 -5.18
C HIS A 38 4.55 -1.87 -4.65
N LEU A 39 5.73 -2.28 -5.13
CA LEU A 39 7.01 -1.66 -4.75
C LEU A 39 7.11 -0.21 -5.25
N GLY A 40 6.67 0.05 -6.48
CA GLY A 40 6.68 1.40 -7.03
C GLY A 40 5.68 2.33 -6.34
N ILE A 41 4.51 1.84 -5.91
CA ILE A 41 3.54 2.61 -5.13
C ILE A 41 4.16 3.08 -3.82
N ALA A 42 4.80 2.19 -3.05
CA ALA A 42 5.47 2.59 -1.80
C ALA A 42 6.54 3.67 -2.05
N ALA A 43 7.34 3.51 -3.10
CA ALA A 43 8.35 4.49 -3.47
C ALA A 43 7.75 5.83 -3.94
N LEU A 44 6.63 5.82 -4.67
CA LEU A 44 5.91 7.04 -5.06
C LEU A 44 5.36 7.78 -3.84
N LEU A 45 4.85 7.06 -2.84
CA LEU A 45 4.39 7.64 -1.57
C LEU A 45 5.55 8.27 -0.78
N GLU A 46 6.71 7.63 -0.72
CA GLU A 46 7.91 8.22 -0.10
C GLU A 46 8.37 9.51 -0.81
N LEU A 47 8.19 9.58 -2.14
CA LEU A 47 8.50 10.77 -2.94
C LEU A 47 7.44 11.87 -2.83
N GLY A 48 6.28 11.58 -2.21
CA GLY A 48 5.14 12.48 -2.17
C GLY A 48 4.38 12.59 -3.50
N GLU A 49 4.65 11.68 -4.45
CA GLU A 49 4.02 11.62 -5.77
C GLU A 49 2.65 10.91 -5.70
N ASN A 50 1.77 11.46 -4.87
CA ASN A 50 0.51 10.84 -4.45
C ASN A 50 -0.43 10.52 -5.62
N ASP A 51 -0.51 11.39 -6.63
CA ASP A 51 -1.41 11.19 -7.77
C ASP A 51 -0.96 10.01 -8.64
N ARG A 52 0.35 9.89 -8.87
CA ARG A 52 0.93 8.74 -9.56
C ARG A 52 0.78 7.46 -8.75
N ALA A 53 0.94 7.54 -7.43
CA ALA A 53 0.69 6.40 -6.55
C ALA A 53 -0.75 5.90 -6.71
N ARG A 54 -1.75 6.79 -6.71
CA ARG A 54 -3.16 6.43 -6.95
C ARG A 54 -3.40 5.81 -8.32
N GLU A 55 -2.79 6.35 -9.38
CA GLU A 55 -2.90 5.78 -10.72
C GLU A 55 -2.38 4.33 -10.74
N TRP A 56 -1.23 4.09 -10.11
CA TRP A 56 -0.64 2.76 -10.02
C TRP A 56 -1.46 1.82 -9.15
N MET A 57 -2.01 2.31 -8.03
CA MET A 57 -2.93 1.53 -7.19
C MET A 57 -4.17 1.11 -7.99
N SER A 58 -4.75 2.02 -8.76
CA SER A 58 -5.90 1.71 -9.62
C SER A 58 -5.55 0.68 -10.70
N ARG A 59 -4.35 0.76 -11.29
CA ARG A 59 -3.86 -0.24 -12.24
C ARG A 59 -3.64 -1.60 -11.62
N ALA A 60 -2.97 -1.68 -10.47
CA ALA A 60 -2.76 -2.93 -9.75
C ALA A 60 -4.09 -3.61 -9.41
N LEU A 61 -5.08 -2.84 -8.94
CA LEU A 61 -6.42 -3.35 -8.68
C LEU A 61 -7.17 -3.79 -9.95
N ALA A 62 -6.89 -3.19 -11.11
CA ALA A 62 -7.47 -3.61 -12.37
C ALA A 62 -6.88 -4.94 -12.90
N ILE A 63 -5.61 -5.22 -12.57
CA ILE A 63 -4.91 -6.45 -12.95
C ILE A 63 -5.34 -7.61 -12.05
N GLU A 64 -5.30 -7.41 -10.73
CA GLU A 64 -5.70 -8.41 -9.74
C GLU A 64 -6.81 -7.87 -8.81
N PRO A 65 -8.05 -7.74 -9.31
CA PRO A 65 -9.15 -7.16 -8.53
C PRO A 65 -9.58 -8.00 -7.34
N ASP A 66 -9.31 -9.32 -7.37
CA ASP A 66 -9.77 -10.29 -6.38
C ASP A 66 -8.64 -10.88 -5.53
N ASP A 67 -7.38 -10.47 -5.76
CA ASP A 67 -6.26 -10.95 -4.96
C ASP A 67 -6.24 -10.25 -3.58
N PRO A 68 -6.38 -11.01 -2.47
CA PRO A 68 -6.42 -10.44 -1.13
C PRO A 68 -5.14 -9.69 -0.76
N LEU A 69 -3.98 -10.15 -1.25
CA LEU A 69 -2.69 -9.54 -0.94
C LEU A 69 -2.53 -8.18 -1.64
N THR A 70 -2.92 -8.09 -2.91
CA THR A 70 -3.00 -6.84 -3.66
C THR A 70 -3.94 -5.87 -2.96
N GLN A 71 -5.17 -6.27 -2.64
CA GLN A 71 -6.12 -5.42 -1.92
C GLN A 71 -5.57 -4.92 -0.57
N TYR A 72 -4.88 -5.78 0.19
CA TYR A 72 -4.21 -5.40 1.44
C TYR A 72 -3.12 -4.34 1.23
N ASN A 73 -2.20 -4.57 0.29
CA ASN A 73 -1.10 -3.64 0.01
C ASN A 73 -1.62 -2.27 -0.45
N LEU A 74 -2.67 -2.28 -1.27
CA LEU A 74 -3.34 -1.06 -1.69
C LEU A 74 -4.05 -0.36 -0.52
N ALA A 75 -4.64 -1.10 0.41
CA ALA A 75 -5.22 -0.52 1.63
C ALA A 75 -4.16 0.19 2.50
N CYS A 76 -2.97 -0.38 2.64
CA CYS A 76 -1.84 0.28 3.30
C CYS A 76 -1.50 1.60 2.58
N GLY A 77 -1.42 1.56 1.25
CA GLY A 77 -1.16 2.72 0.41
C GLY A 77 -2.21 3.84 0.57
N TYR A 78 -3.49 3.50 0.49
CA TYR A 78 -4.59 4.46 0.69
C TYR A 78 -4.61 5.02 2.11
N THR A 79 -4.24 4.23 3.13
CA THR A 79 -4.11 4.73 4.51
C THR A 79 -3.01 5.78 4.62
N LYS A 80 -1.84 5.55 4.00
CA LYS A 80 -0.75 6.55 3.95
C LYS A 80 -1.15 7.83 3.21
N LEU A 81 -2.03 7.72 2.21
CA LEU A 81 -2.60 8.86 1.49
C LEU A 81 -3.69 9.61 2.26
N GLY A 82 -4.14 9.07 3.40
CA GLY A 82 -5.27 9.59 4.16
C GLY A 82 -6.65 9.30 3.53
N ASP A 83 -6.70 8.44 2.52
CA ASP A 83 -7.94 7.98 1.90
C ASP A 83 -8.51 6.79 2.69
N ILE A 84 -9.07 7.13 3.84
CA ILE A 84 -9.50 6.16 4.85
C ILE A 84 -10.64 5.26 4.35
N ASP A 85 -11.54 5.82 3.56
CA ASP A 85 -12.69 5.07 3.03
C ASP A 85 -12.24 4.03 2.00
N ALA A 86 -11.35 4.39 1.06
CA ALA A 86 -10.79 3.45 0.09
C ALA A 86 -9.99 2.33 0.77
N ALA A 87 -9.24 2.66 1.83
CA ALA A 87 -8.52 1.66 2.61
C ALA A 87 -9.46 0.62 3.24
N PHE A 88 -10.55 1.08 3.88
CA PHE A 88 -11.51 0.15 4.48
C PHE A 88 -12.26 -0.69 3.45
N ASP A 89 -12.66 -0.10 2.32
CA ASP A 89 -13.37 -0.84 1.27
C ASP A 89 -12.52 -2.01 0.74
N LEU A 90 -11.21 -1.83 0.65
CA LEU A 90 -10.28 -2.89 0.25
C LEU A 90 -10.08 -3.93 1.36
N LEU A 91 -9.92 -3.52 2.61
CA LEU A 91 -9.80 -4.46 3.73
C LEU A 91 -11.05 -5.33 3.86
N GLU A 92 -12.24 -4.74 3.78
CA GLU A 92 -13.51 -5.46 3.87
C GLU A 92 -13.72 -6.45 2.71
N ARG A 93 -13.18 -6.18 1.52
CA ARG A 93 -13.20 -7.09 0.36
C ARG A 93 -12.16 -8.21 0.42
N SER A 94 -11.02 -7.94 1.06
CA SER A 94 -9.87 -8.85 1.14
C SER A 94 -10.07 -9.90 2.22
N LEU A 95 -10.47 -9.49 3.41
CA LEU A 95 -10.50 -10.34 4.60
C LEU A 95 -11.37 -11.61 4.48
N PRO A 96 -12.54 -11.62 3.84
CA PRO A 96 -13.33 -12.85 3.67
C PRO A 96 -12.62 -13.92 2.83
N ARG A 97 -11.65 -13.52 2.00
CA ARG A 97 -10.87 -14.38 1.10
C ARG A 97 -9.43 -14.56 1.56
N ALA A 98 -9.07 -13.90 2.65
CA ALA A 98 -7.72 -13.86 3.18
C ALA A 98 -7.39 -15.09 4.03
N GLY A 99 -6.13 -15.51 4.00
CA GLY A 99 -5.61 -16.48 4.95
C GLY A 99 -5.39 -15.89 6.36
N PRO A 100 -5.17 -16.74 7.37
CA PRO A 100 -4.96 -16.29 8.75
C PRO A 100 -3.73 -15.39 8.93
N GLU A 101 -2.73 -15.50 8.05
CA GLU A 101 -1.54 -14.65 8.05
C GLU A 101 -1.89 -13.19 7.71
N LEU A 102 -2.63 -12.96 6.64
CA LEU A 102 -3.03 -11.61 6.24
C LEU A 102 -3.93 -10.95 7.29
N ALA A 103 -4.81 -11.72 7.92
CA ALA A 103 -5.60 -11.25 9.06
C ALA A 103 -4.73 -10.82 10.25
N GLN A 104 -3.63 -11.53 10.54
CA GLN A 104 -2.65 -11.10 11.55
C GLN A 104 -1.94 -9.82 11.13
N TRP A 105 -1.58 -9.67 9.85
CA TRP A 105 -0.97 -8.44 9.36
C TRP A 105 -1.91 -7.25 9.54
N VAL A 106 -3.18 -7.35 9.17
CA VAL A 106 -4.17 -6.26 9.38
C VAL A 106 -4.26 -5.82 10.85
N LYS A 107 -4.10 -6.75 11.81
CA LYS A 107 -4.12 -6.45 13.26
C LYS A 107 -2.87 -5.68 13.71
N HIS A 108 -1.71 -6.03 13.17
CA HIS A 108 -0.41 -5.62 13.73
C HIS A 108 0.33 -4.57 12.91
N ASP A 109 0.04 -4.45 11.61
CA ASP A 109 0.69 -3.50 10.73
C ASP A 109 0.44 -2.06 11.19
N SER A 110 1.54 -1.32 11.34
CA SER A 110 1.55 0.09 11.74
C SER A 110 0.97 1.00 10.67
N ASP A 111 0.91 0.55 9.41
CA ASP A 111 0.29 1.32 8.34
C ASP A 111 -1.18 1.62 8.64
N PHE A 112 -1.84 0.76 9.42
CA PHE A 112 -3.23 0.95 9.86
C PHE A 112 -3.37 1.67 11.20
N ASP A 113 -2.29 2.18 11.81
CA ASP A 113 -2.37 2.98 13.03
C ASP A 113 -3.41 4.11 12.95
N PRO A 114 -3.52 4.87 11.84
CA PRO A 114 -4.56 5.89 11.68
C PRO A 114 -5.98 5.31 11.72
N LEU A 115 -6.17 4.05 11.32
CA LEU A 115 -7.47 3.37 11.24
C LEU A 115 -7.92 2.80 12.59
N ARG A 116 -7.00 2.54 13.52
CA ARG A 116 -7.28 1.79 14.77
C ARG A 116 -8.38 2.39 15.63
N SER A 117 -8.55 3.71 15.61
CA SER A 117 -9.60 4.40 16.37
C SER A 117 -10.98 4.31 15.72
N HIS A 118 -11.05 3.99 14.42
CA HIS A 118 -12.26 4.04 13.63
C HIS A 118 -13.20 2.85 13.90
N THR A 119 -14.51 3.11 13.89
CA THR A 119 -15.52 2.09 14.16
C THR A 119 -15.48 0.95 13.13
N ARG A 120 -15.20 1.24 11.85
CA ARG A 120 -15.04 0.19 10.82
C ARG A 120 -13.88 -0.75 11.12
N TYR A 121 -12.75 -0.22 11.61
CA TYR A 121 -11.61 -1.05 11.98
C TYR A 121 -11.94 -2.01 13.14
N LYS A 122 -12.66 -1.52 14.15
CA LYS A 122 -13.12 -2.37 15.27
C LYS A 122 -14.02 -3.52 14.79
N LYS A 123 -14.95 -3.25 13.87
CA LYS A 123 -15.79 -4.28 13.24
C LYS A 123 -14.98 -5.30 12.45
N ILE A 124 -13.98 -4.83 11.70
CA ILE A 124 -13.03 -5.71 11.01
C ILE A 124 -12.37 -6.66 12.01
N LEU A 125 -11.86 -6.15 13.14
CA LEU A 125 -11.22 -6.97 14.17
C LEU A 125 -12.14 -8.03 14.78
N GLU A 126 -13.43 -7.73 14.94
CA GLU A 126 -14.44 -8.71 15.40
C GLU A 126 -14.68 -9.83 14.38
N ILE A 127 -14.56 -9.54 13.08
CA ILE A 127 -14.74 -10.53 12.01
C ILE A 127 -13.55 -11.49 11.92
N ILE A 128 -12.33 -10.98 12.16
CA ILE A 128 -11.08 -11.74 12.01
C ILE A 128 -10.50 -12.23 13.35
N GLY A 129 -11.19 -11.96 14.46
CA GLY A 129 -10.81 -12.31 15.84
C GLY A 129 -11.34 -13.67 16.24
#